data_AF-A0AAN7LD06-F1
#
_entry.id   AF-A0AAN7LD06-F1
#
_cell.length_a   1.000
_cell.length_b   1.000
_cell.length_c   1.000
_cell.angle_alpha   90.00
_cell.angle_beta   90.00
_cell.angle_gamma   90.00
#
_symmetry.space_group_name_H-M   'P 1'
#
loop_
_entity.id
_entity.type
_entity.pdbx_description
1 polymer ?
#
loop_
_entity_poly.entity_id
_entity_poly.type
_entity_poly.pdbx_seq_one_letter_code
_entity_poly.pdbx_strand_id
1 'polypeptide(L)'
;MRKKCCLKNPIAFLFLVIFACCLFVVFVSVLRLPEAASRFSSAAPYMAKGARKLSTASTSSTNLGVFGEMMVAMLPQDLSFTLFIPSQIAFERDLRLSSRDGFNEENANNTFAIISRVLGFSAVPRQLSSAAVPVSGELNYDSLSGFVLHITKDEKGVIAVNGVRSEQVDIKKGEIVLHVMDGVVMDADFEQSVQPDDGR
;
A
#
# COMPACT_ATOMS: atom_id res chain seq x y z
N MET A 1 -35.47 -53.08 -6.17
CA MET A 1 -34.75 -53.15 -7.46
C MET A 1 -33.83 -51.95 -7.60
N ARG A 2 -32.51 -52.11 -7.37
CA ARG A 2 -31.51 -51.03 -7.53
C ARG A 2 -30.93 -51.10 -8.95
N LYS A 3 -31.28 -50.14 -9.82
CA LYS A 3 -30.68 -50.02 -11.17
C LYS A 3 -29.25 -49.49 -11.02
N LYS A 4 -28.26 -50.35 -11.20
CA LYS A 4 -26.86 -49.96 -11.39
C LYS A 4 -26.73 -49.39 -12.80
N CYS A 5 -26.70 -48.06 -12.95
CA CYS A 5 -26.30 -47.42 -14.20
C CYS A 5 -24.80 -47.61 -14.40
N CYS A 6 -24.38 -48.76 -14.94
CA CYS A 6 -23.04 -48.88 -15.51
C CYS A 6 -22.99 -48.04 -16.79
N LEU A 7 -22.22 -46.94 -16.77
CA LEU A 7 -21.87 -46.23 -18.00
C LEU A 7 -21.13 -47.21 -18.92
N LYS A 8 -21.77 -47.55 -20.05
CA LYS A 8 -21.26 -48.52 -21.04
C LYS A 8 -20.08 -47.99 -21.87
N ASN A 9 -19.70 -46.73 -21.72
CA ASN A 9 -18.64 -46.08 -22.50
C ASN A 9 -17.51 -45.62 -21.58
N PRO A 10 -16.34 -46.28 -21.59
CA PRO A 10 -15.22 -45.91 -20.73
C PRO A 10 -14.69 -44.51 -21.06
N ILE A 11 -14.82 -44.08 -22.32
CA ILE A 11 -14.46 -42.73 -22.78
C ILE A 11 -15.38 -41.68 -22.15
N ALA A 12 -16.70 -41.91 -22.15
CA ALA A 12 -17.67 -40.99 -21.55
C ALA A 12 -17.49 -40.89 -20.02
N PHE A 13 -17.12 -41.99 -19.37
CA PHE A 13 -16.78 -42.00 -17.95
C PHE A 13 -15.53 -41.17 -17.66
N LEU A 14 -14.47 -41.31 -18.47
CA LEU A 14 -13.25 -40.53 -18.33
C LEU A 14 -13.51 -39.02 -18.51
N PHE A 15 -14.30 -38.63 -19.51
CA PHE A 15 -14.69 -37.24 -19.71
C PHE A 15 -15.48 -36.68 -18.52
N LEU A 16 -16.39 -37.46 -17.95
CA LEU A 16 -17.18 -37.04 -16.80
C LEU A 16 -16.31 -36.85 -15.55
N VAL A 17 -15.33 -37.72 -15.33
CA VAL A 17 -14.37 -37.61 -14.22
C VAL A 17 -13.47 -36.38 -14.40
N ILE A 18 -12.92 -36.17 -15.60
CA ILE A 18 -12.09 -34.99 -15.90
C ILE A 18 -12.91 -33.72 -15.69
N PHE A 19 -14.13 -33.66 -16.21
CA PHE A 19 -15.01 -32.50 -16.06
C PHE A 19 -15.34 -32.22 -14.58
N ALA A 20 -15.63 -33.26 -13.79
CA ALA A 20 -15.86 -33.13 -12.36
C ALA A 20 -14.61 -32.63 -11.61
N CYS A 21 -13.42 -33.12 -11.95
CA CYS A 21 -12.15 -32.65 -11.38
C CYS A 21 -11.88 -31.19 -11.74
N CYS A 22 -12.10 -30.79 -13.00
CA CYS A 22 -11.93 -29.40 -13.43
C CYS A 22 -12.89 -28.47 -12.69
N LEU A 23 -14.17 -28.84 -12.57
CA LEU A 23 -15.14 -28.08 -11.80
C LEU A 23 -14.78 -28.00 -10.32
N PHE A 24 -14.28 -29.10 -9.73
CA PHE A 24 -13.83 -29.10 -8.35
C PHE A 24 -12.64 -28.18 -8.13
N VAL A 25 -11.64 -28.20 -9.02
CA VAL A 25 -10.51 -27.26 -8.96
C VAL A 25 -10.99 -25.82 -9.08
N VAL A 26 -11.86 -25.51 -10.05
CA VAL A 26 -12.44 -24.15 -10.20
C VAL A 26 -13.21 -23.74 -8.95
N PHE A 27 -14.02 -24.64 -8.38
CA PHE A 27 -14.80 -24.38 -7.18
C PHE A 27 -13.92 -24.15 -5.96
N VAL A 28 -12.88 -24.97 -5.76
CA VAL A 28 -11.89 -24.77 -4.70
C VAL A 28 -11.11 -23.48 -4.94
N SER A 29 -10.73 -23.13 -6.17
CA SER A 29 -10.06 -21.87 -6.48
C SER A 29 -10.94 -20.64 -6.21
N VAL A 30 -12.24 -20.72 -6.52
CA VAL A 30 -13.21 -19.64 -6.22
C VAL A 30 -13.50 -19.55 -4.72
N LEU A 31 -13.56 -20.67 -4.00
CA LEU A 31 -13.75 -20.69 -2.54
C LEU A 31 -12.47 -20.39 -1.74
N ARG A 32 -11.29 -20.59 -2.33
CA ARG A 32 -9.97 -20.24 -1.77
C ARG A 32 -9.53 -18.83 -2.15
N LEU A 33 -10.32 -18.13 -2.98
CA LEU A 33 -10.14 -16.69 -3.12
C LEU A 33 -10.45 -16.07 -1.74
N PRO A 34 -9.50 -15.40 -1.09
CA PRO A 34 -9.86 -14.52 0.01
C PRO A 34 -10.87 -13.54 -0.56
N GLU A 35 -11.99 -13.38 0.14
CA GLU A 35 -13.15 -12.59 -0.24
C GLU A 35 -12.75 -11.10 -0.40
N ALA A 36 -12.16 -10.77 -1.54
CA ALA A 36 -11.79 -9.41 -1.95
C ALA A 36 -12.89 -8.76 -2.83
N ALA A 37 -14.05 -9.39 -2.94
CA ALA A 37 -15.15 -8.96 -3.79
C ALA A 37 -16.42 -8.66 -2.96
N SER A 38 -16.34 -7.70 -2.03
CA SER A 38 -17.53 -6.96 -1.55
C SER A 38 -17.22 -5.70 -0.73
N ARG A 39 -15.96 -5.43 -0.34
CA ARG A 39 -15.64 -4.30 0.53
C ARG A 39 -15.14 -3.02 -0.16
N PHE A 40 -14.94 -3.01 -1.48
CA PHE A 40 -14.40 -1.82 -2.15
C PHE A 40 -15.45 -0.74 -2.46
N SER A 41 -16.74 -1.08 -2.56
CA SER A 41 -17.81 -0.10 -2.84
C SER A 41 -18.28 0.67 -1.60
N SER A 42 -17.68 0.42 -0.43
CA SER A 42 -18.05 1.08 0.83
C SER A 42 -16.85 1.71 1.55
N ALA A 43 -15.72 1.96 0.91
CA ALA A 43 -14.59 2.63 1.57
C ALA A 43 -14.91 4.05 2.06
N ALA A 44 -15.90 4.73 1.46
CA ALA A 44 -16.27 6.10 1.80
C ALA A 44 -16.84 6.26 3.24
N PRO A 45 -17.78 5.43 3.75
CA PRO A 45 -18.32 5.65 5.10
C PRO A 45 -17.41 5.14 6.22
N TYR A 46 -16.43 4.26 5.94
CA TYR A 46 -15.50 3.77 6.97
C TYR A 46 -14.40 4.78 7.32
N MET A 47 -14.03 5.67 6.39
CA MET A 47 -13.03 6.71 6.66
C MET A 47 -13.60 7.86 7.51
N ALA A 48 -14.87 8.23 7.33
CA ALA A 48 -15.55 9.23 8.15
C ALA A 48 -15.72 8.79 9.62
N LYS A 49 -15.93 7.49 9.87
CA LYS A 49 -15.95 6.92 11.24
C LYS A 49 -14.57 6.57 11.78
N GLY A 50 -13.62 6.23 10.90
CA GLY A 50 -12.22 5.97 11.23
C GLY A 50 -11.51 7.19 11.78
N ALA A 51 -11.71 8.37 11.18
CA ALA A 51 -11.14 9.63 11.67
C ALA A 51 -11.55 9.97 13.12
N ARG A 52 -12.77 9.56 13.54
CA ARG A 52 -13.27 9.78 14.91
C ARG A 52 -12.79 8.73 15.91
N LYS A 53 -12.34 7.55 15.44
CA LYS A 53 -11.88 6.42 16.26
C LYS A 53 -10.36 6.21 16.20
N LEU A 54 -9.64 7.02 15.44
CA LEU A 54 -8.17 6.99 15.33
C LEU A 54 -7.46 7.58 16.57
N SER A 55 -8.20 8.27 17.44
CA SER A 55 -7.67 8.93 18.63
C SER A 55 -7.45 8.01 19.85
N THR A 56 -7.76 6.72 19.77
CA THR A 56 -7.79 5.84 20.97
C THR A 56 -6.97 4.55 20.90
N ALA A 57 -6.19 4.30 19.85
CA ALA A 57 -5.34 3.10 19.83
C ALA A 57 -4.06 3.27 18.98
N SER A 58 -3.02 3.89 19.55
CA SER A 58 -1.64 3.37 19.43
C SER A 58 -0.67 4.21 20.27
N THR A 59 0.03 3.53 21.18
CA THR A 59 1.17 4.01 21.95
C THR A 59 2.41 4.11 21.04
N SER A 60 2.59 5.25 20.38
CA SER A 60 3.88 5.77 19.92
C SER A 60 3.69 7.19 19.40
N SER A 61 4.38 8.16 19.98
CA SER A 61 4.22 9.61 19.80
C SER A 61 4.73 10.17 18.45
N THR A 62 4.64 9.40 17.37
CA THR A 62 5.07 9.85 16.04
C THR A 62 3.91 10.56 15.35
N ASN A 63 4.04 11.86 15.09
CA ASN A 63 3.02 12.64 14.40
C ASN A 63 3.13 12.44 12.88
N LEU A 64 2.55 11.35 12.37
CA LEU A 64 2.48 11.05 10.93
C LEU A 64 1.47 11.91 10.18
N GLY A 65 0.66 12.71 10.89
CA GLY A 65 -0.47 13.43 10.31
C GLY A 65 -1.58 12.50 9.81
N VAL A 66 -2.66 13.09 9.29
CA VAL A 66 -3.84 12.33 8.84
C VAL A 66 -3.51 11.49 7.61
N PHE A 67 -2.70 12.01 6.70
CA PHE A 67 -2.36 11.34 5.45
C PHE A 67 -1.36 10.20 5.64
N GLY A 68 -0.35 10.38 6.49
CA GLY A 68 0.58 9.30 6.85
C GLY A 68 -0.11 8.17 7.58
N GLU A 69 -1.03 8.47 8.51
CA GLU A 69 -1.86 7.44 9.14
C GLU A 69 -2.76 6.72 8.13
N MET A 70 -3.30 7.43 7.13
CA MET A 70 -4.07 6.83 6.05
C MET A 70 -3.23 5.83 5.25
N MET A 71 -1.98 6.17 4.90
CA MET A 71 -1.06 5.24 4.22
C MET A 71 -0.83 3.97 5.02
N VAL A 72 -0.57 4.09 6.33
CA VAL A 72 -0.36 2.91 7.19
C VAL A 72 -1.63 2.06 7.28
N ALA A 73 -2.81 2.68 7.34
CA ALA A 73 -4.09 1.99 7.41
C ALA A 73 -4.46 1.22 6.13
N MET A 74 -3.84 1.56 4.98
CA MET A 74 -4.03 0.83 3.72
C MET A 74 -3.27 -0.51 3.68
N LEU A 75 -2.31 -0.73 4.57
CA LEU A 75 -1.49 -1.95 4.59
C LEU A 75 -1.93 -2.93 5.68
N PRO A 76 -1.78 -4.24 5.41
CA PRO A 76 -1.98 -5.26 6.44
C PRO A 76 -0.81 -5.23 7.45
N GLN A 77 -1.13 -5.20 8.74
CA GLN A 77 -0.15 -5.01 9.82
C GLN A 77 0.65 -6.28 10.17
N ASP A 78 0.22 -7.43 9.66
CA ASP A 78 0.81 -8.76 9.86
C ASP A 78 1.82 -9.13 8.77
N LEU A 79 2.03 -8.27 7.78
CA LEU A 79 3.02 -8.45 6.73
C LEU A 79 4.17 -7.44 6.85
N SER A 80 5.35 -7.90 6.47
CA SER A 80 6.57 -7.10 6.51
C SER A 80 6.58 -6.04 5.40
N PHE A 81 6.55 -4.77 5.80
CA PHE A 81 6.69 -3.63 4.90
C PHE A 81 7.67 -2.59 5.44
N THR A 82 8.22 -1.78 4.53
CA THR A 82 8.88 -0.52 4.85
C THR A 82 8.18 0.60 4.09
N LEU A 83 7.85 1.68 4.77
CA LEU A 83 7.19 2.85 4.17
C LEU A 83 8.05 4.09 4.35
N PHE A 84 8.30 4.78 3.25
CA PHE A 84 8.89 6.11 3.23
C PHE A 84 7.76 7.15 3.19
N ILE A 85 7.22 7.50 4.35
CA ILE A 85 6.02 8.35 4.49
C ILE A 85 6.43 9.82 4.41
N PRO A 86 5.83 10.62 3.51
CA PRO A 86 6.04 12.08 3.54
C PRO A 86 5.61 12.69 4.87
N SER A 87 6.35 13.68 5.37
CA SER A 87 5.91 14.47 6.52
C SER A 87 4.63 15.25 6.18
N GLN A 88 3.88 15.69 7.21
CA GLN A 88 2.68 16.51 6.99
C GLN A 88 3.00 17.78 6.17
N ILE A 89 4.19 18.35 6.37
CA ILE A 89 4.67 19.51 5.60
C ILE A 89 4.92 19.12 4.14
N ALA A 90 5.54 17.95 3.88
CA ALA A 90 5.74 17.46 2.52
C ALA A 90 4.41 17.18 1.79
N PHE A 91 3.41 16.62 2.47
CA PHE A 91 2.06 16.45 1.90
C PHE A 91 1.44 17.78 1.47
N GLU A 92 1.53 18.81 2.31
CA GLU A 92 0.99 20.14 2.02
C GLU A 92 1.77 20.85 0.92
N ARG A 93 3.11 20.76 0.95
CA ARG A 93 4.01 21.45 0.03
C ARG A 93 4.01 20.82 -1.36
N ASP A 94 4.17 19.50 -1.43
CA ASP A 94 4.49 18.80 -2.69
C ASP A 94 3.22 18.21 -3.34
N LEU A 95 2.20 17.88 -2.55
CA LEU A 95 0.93 17.31 -3.04
C LEU A 95 -0.28 18.23 -2.84
N ARG A 96 -0.10 19.38 -2.18
CA ARG A 96 -1.18 20.33 -1.87
C ARG A 96 -2.33 19.70 -1.09
N LEU A 97 -2.03 18.65 -0.34
CA LEU A 97 -3.00 17.99 0.52
C LEU A 97 -2.98 18.67 1.88
N SER A 98 -4.00 19.48 2.14
CA SER A 98 -4.22 20.14 3.43
C SER A 98 -5.23 19.36 4.25
N SER A 99 -4.89 19.04 5.51
CA SER A 99 -5.85 18.43 6.43
C SER A 99 -6.97 19.39 6.84
N ARG A 100 -6.83 20.69 6.53
CA ARG A 100 -7.79 21.75 6.90
C ARG A 100 -8.93 21.89 5.91
N ASP A 101 -8.75 21.41 4.68
CA ASP A 101 -9.69 21.67 3.57
C ASP A 101 -10.95 20.79 3.64
N GLY A 102 -10.98 19.86 4.59
CA GLY A 102 -12.10 18.95 4.82
C GLY A 102 -12.19 17.85 3.75
N PHE A 103 -12.77 16.71 4.13
CA PHE A 103 -13.00 15.58 3.22
C PHE A 103 -14.42 15.63 2.67
N ASN A 104 -14.67 16.44 1.64
CA ASN A 104 -15.88 16.30 0.82
C ASN A 104 -15.77 15.06 -0.09
N GLU A 105 -16.87 14.52 -0.60
CA GLU A 105 -16.86 13.22 -1.32
C GLU A 105 -15.92 13.21 -2.54
N GLU A 106 -15.90 14.29 -3.33
CA GLU A 106 -14.99 14.46 -4.47
C GLU A 106 -13.52 14.60 -4.01
N ASN A 107 -13.26 15.48 -3.04
CA ASN A 107 -11.93 15.69 -2.49
C ASN A 107 -11.38 14.43 -1.80
N ALA A 108 -12.24 13.63 -1.18
CA ALA A 108 -11.88 12.38 -0.54
C ALA A 108 -11.43 11.33 -1.56
N ASN A 109 -12.12 11.23 -2.70
CA ASN A 109 -11.74 10.32 -3.79
C ASN A 109 -10.39 10.72 -4.40
N ASN A 110 -10.20 12.01 -4.71
CA ASN A 110 -8.94 12.52 -5.25
C ASN A 110 -7.79 12.33 -4.25
N THR A 111 -8.03 12.64 -2.98
CA THR A 111 -7.04 12.39 -1.92
C THR A 111 -6.69 10.91 -1.84
N PHE A 112 -7.68 10.02 -1.83
CA PHE A 112 -7.44 8.59 -1.76
C PHE A 112 -6.62 8.08 -2.96
N ALA A 113 -6.91 8.58 -4.17
CA ALA A 113 -6.14 8.24 -5.37
C ALA A 113 -4.68 8.71 -5.26
N ILE A 114 -4.45 9.95 -4.81
CA ILE A 114 -3.11 10.50 -4.59
C ILE A 114 -2.36 9.69 -3.53
N ILE A 115 -2.97 9.45 -2.37
CA ILE A 115 -2.34 8.69 -1.28
C ILE A 115 -2.03 7.25 -1.71
N SER A 116 -2.93 6.60 -2.45
CA SER A 116 -2.70 5.24 -2.97
C SER A 116 -1.53 5.21 -3.94
N ARG A 117 -1.37 6.24 -4.77
CA ARG A 117 -0.27 6.35 -5.73
C ARG A 117 1.07 6.59 -5.03
N VAL A 118 1.09 7.51 -4.07
CA VAL A 118 2.26 7.77 -3.20
C VAL A 118 2.65 6.51 -2.45
N LEU A 119 1.69 5.77 -1.88
CA LEU A 119 1.94 4.47 -1.24
C LEU A 119 2.59 3.48 -2.21
N GLY A 120 2.10 3.43 -3.45
CA GLY A 120 2.66 2.59 -4.50
C GLY A 120 4.15 2.85 -4.75
N PHE A 121 4.56 4.12 -4.78
CA PHE A 121 5.96 4.51 -4.98
C PHE A 121 6.83 4.35 -3.74
N SER A 122 6.28 4.56 -2.55
CA SER A 122 7.07 4.73 -1.31
C SER A 122 7.11 3.50 -0.39
N ALA A 123 6.39 2.44 -0.72
CA ALA A 123 6.35 1.22 0.08
C ALA A 123 7.18 0.10 -0.55
N VAL A 124 7.96 -0.61 0.26
CA VAL A 124 8.73 -1.79 -0.12
C VAL A 124 8.14 -3.01 0.63
N PRO A 125 7.87 -4.15 -0.05
CA PRO A 125 7.28 -5.35 0.56
C PRO A 125 8.30 -6.18 1.37
N ARG A 126 9.09 -5.52 2.22
CA ARG A 126 10.02 -6.12 3.18
C ARG A 126 10.37 -5.13 4.28
N GLN A 127 10.88 -5.62 5.41
CA GLN A 127 11.46 -4.76 6.44
C GLN A 127 12.86 -4.30 6.02
N LEU A 128 13.09 -2.99 6.15
CA LEU A 128 14.35 -2.32 5.91
C LEU A 128 14.55 -1.28 7.01
N SER A 129 15.47 -1.60 7.92
CA SER A 129 15.93 -0.67 8.94
C SER A 129 17.09 0.19 8.41
N SER A 130 17.24 1.39 8.96
CA SER A 130 18.40 2.26 8.67
C SER A 130 19.74 1.58 8.99
N ALA A 131 19.76 0.62 9.91
CA ALA A 131 20.96 -0.15 10.26
C ALA A 131 21.40 -1.11 9.15
N ALA A 132 20.48 -1.55 8.29
CA ALA A 132 20.76 -2.43 7.15
C ALA A 132 21.32 -1.67 5.94
N VAL A 133 21.21 -0.33 5.92
CA VAL A 133 21.73 0.50 4.83
C VAL A 133 23.21 0.83 5.11
N PRO A 134 24.13 0.45 4.20
CA PRO A 134 25.56 0.74 4.38
C PRO A 134 25.83 2.24 4.30
N VAL A 135 26.72 2.72 5.18
CA VAL A 135 27.18 4.13 5.14
C VAL A 135 27.96 4.36 3.85
N SER A 136 27.65 5.45 3.14
CA SER A 136 28.23 5.79 1.83
C SER A 136 28.01 4.72 0.75
N GLY A 137 27.03 3.83 0.96
CA GLY A 137 26.58 2.86 -0.04
C GLY A 137 25.15 3.13 -0.50
N GLU A 138 24.72 2.32 -1.46
CA GLU A 138 23.41 2.40 -2.09
C GLU A 138 22.75 1.02 -2.08
N LEU A 139 21.45 0.99 -1.80
CA LEU A 139 20.59 -0.17 -1.94
C LEU A 139 19.47 0.15 -2.91
N ASN A 140 19.17 -0.79 -3.79
CA ASN A 140 18.10 -0.67 -4.76
C ASN A 140 17.00 -1.68 -4.44
N TYR A 141 15.77 -1.20 -4.29
CA TYR A 141 14.60 -2.04 -4.11
C TYR A 141 13.45 -1.56 -4.97
N ASP A 142 12.64 -2.50 -5.45
CA ASP A 142 11.39 -2.18 -6.14
C ASP A 142 10.32 -1.84 -5.10
N SER A 143 9.59 -0.74 -5.35
CA SER A 143 8.40 -0.39 -4.60
C SER A 143 7.21 -1.29 -4.96
N LEU A 144 6.06 -1.11 -4.31
CA LEU A 144 4.82 -1.82 -4.66
C LEU A 144 4.35 -1.55 -6.10
N SER A 145 4.65 -0.38 -6.67
CA SER A 145 4.36 -0.05 -8.07
C SER A 145 5.44 -0.52 -9.05
N GLY A 146 6.53 -1.12 -8.56
CA GLY A 146 7.70 -1.46 -9.37
C GLY A 146 8.63 -0.27 -9.65
N PHE A 147 8.45 0.84 -8.94
CA PHE A 147 9.34 2.00 -9.02
C PHE A 147 10.62 1.72 -8.22
N VAL A 148 11.77 1.96 -8.84
CA VAL A 148 13.06 1.67 -8.21
C VAL A 148 13.40 2.74 -7.17
N LEU A 149 13.59 2.29 -5.94
CA LEU A 149 14.01 3.09 -4.81
C LEU A 149 15.52 2.94 -4.57
N HIS A 150 16.24 4.01 -4.85
CA HIS A 150 17.64 4.23 -4.57
C HIS A 150 17.81 4.76 -3.14
N ILE A 151 18.13 3.86 -2.22
CA ILE A 151 18.25 4.15 -0.79
C ILE A 151 19.73 4.31 -0.44
N THR A 152 20.09 5.49 0.05
CA THR A 152 21.45 5.83 0.45
C THR A 152 21.49 6.25 1.92
N LYS A 153 22.66 6.16 2.53
CA LYS A 153 22.90 6.62 3.90
C LYS A 153 24.15 7.49 3.94
N ASP A 154 23.99 8.72 4.40
CA ASP A 154 25.12 9.65 4.54
C ASP A 154 25.99 9.33 5.78
N GLU A 155 27.14 9.99 5.90
CA GLU A 155 28.07 9.84 7.03
C GLU A 155 27.45 10.23 8.38
N LYS A 156 26.38 11.04 8.36
CA LYS A 156 25.63 11.46 9.55
C LYS A 156 24.52 10.46 9.91
N GLY A 157 24.36 9.40 9.11
CA GLY A 157 23.38 8.34 9.31
C GLY A 157 21.98 8.68 8.80
N VAL A 158 21.81 9.77 8.06
CA VAL A 158 20.52 10.16 7.46
C VAL A 158 20.27 9.29 6.24
N ILE A 159 19.06 8.72 6.15
CA ILE A 159 18.62 7.97 4.99
C ILE A 159 18.08 8.93 3.95
N ALA A 160 18.45 8.72 2.69
CA ALA A 160 17.82 9.38 1.56
C ALA A 160 17.30 8.35 0.57
N VAL A 161 16.11 8.59 0.02
CA VAL A 161 15.47 7.74 -1.00
C VAL A 161 15.20 8.59 -2.22
N ASN A 162 15.83 8.24 -3.34
CA ASN A 162 15.76 8.99 -4.60
C ASN A 162 16.04 10.50 -4.40
N GLY A 163 16.97 10.84 -3.49
CA GLY A 163 17.33 12.20 -3.14
C GLY A 163 16.46 12.86 -2.04
N VAL A 164 15.34 12.26 -1.66
CA VAL A 164 14.47 12.75 -0.58
C VAL A 164 15.03 12.31 0.77
N ARG A 165 15.27 13.24 1.69
CA ARG A 165 15.89 12.97 2.99
C ARG A 165 14.87 12.55 4.05
N SER A 166 15.28 11.65 4.95
CA SER A 166 14.48 11.28 6.11
C SER A 166 14.57 12.32 7.22
N GLU A 167 13.44 12.67 7.82
CA GLU A 167 13.35 13.42 9.09
C GLU A 167 13.43 12.49 10.30
N GLN A 168 12.77 11.33 10.21
CA GLN A 168 12.75 10.30 11.26
C GLN A 168 12.88 8.92 10.62
N VAL A 169 13.57 8.00 11.28
CA VAL A 169 13.82 6.65 10.77
C VAL A 169 13.46 5.58 11.81
N ASP A 170 13.25 4.36 11.33
CA ASP A 170 13.08 3.14 12.15
C ASP A 170 11.89 3.16 13.13
N ILE A 171 10.81 3.88 12.80
CA ILE A 171 9.58 3.85 13.60
C ILE A 171 8.85 2.53 13.33
N LYS A 172 8.56 1.75 14.38
CA LYS A 172 7.89 0.44 14.22
C LYS A 172 6.40 0.51 14.53
N LYS A 173 5.57 -0.07 13.66
CA LYS A 173 4.13 -0.25 13.85
C LYS A 173 3.72 -1.64 13.37
N GLY A 174 3.64 -2.59 14.31
CA GLY A 174 3.48 -4.01 13.96
C GLY A 174 4.70 -4.53 13.19
N GLU A 175 4.47 -5.22 12.08
CA GLU A 175 5.52 -5.69 11.16
C GLU A 175 5.98 -4.64 10.14
N ILE A 176 5.50 -3.40 10.26
CA ILE A 176 5.81 -2.29 9.35
C ILE A 176 6.89 -1.39 9.98
N VAL A 177 7.93 -1.08 9.20
CA VAL A 177 8.94 -0.07 9.50
C VAL A 177 8.62 1.22 8.75
N LEU A 178 8.58 2.35 9.45
CA LEU A 178 8.25 3.65 8.89
C LEU A 178 9.47 4.57 8.97
N HIS A 179 9.73 5.28 7.88
CA HIS A 179 10.67 6.38 7.80
C HIS A 179 9.91 7.62 7.33
N VAL A 180 9.96 8.71 8.09
CA VAL A 180 9.31 9.98 7.75
C VAL A 180 10.26 10.78 6.87
N MET A 181 9.76 11.33 5.77
CA MET A 181 10.55 11.96 4.71
C MET A 181 10.21 13.44 4.55
N ASP A 182 11.19 14.31 4.34
CA ASP A 182 11.03 15.75 4.03
C ASP A 182 10.73 15.96 2.53
N GLY A 183 9.83 15.15 2.00
CA GLY A 183 9.42 15.22 0.61
C GLY A 183 8.69 13.97 0.20
N VAL A 184 8.25 13.95 -1.06
CA VAL A 184 7.48 12.85 -1.60
C VAL A 184 8.30 12.10 -2.64
N VAL A 185 8.44 10.79 -2.44
CA VAL A 185 9.07 9.90 -3.42
C VAL A 185 8.04 9.51 -4.47
N MET A 186 8.27 9.90 -5.73
CA MET A 186 7.38 9.62 -6.85
C MET A 186 8.14 9.61 -8.18
N ASP A 187 7.47 9.15 -9.25
CA ASP A 187 7.96 9.28 -10.62
C ASP A 187 7.66 10.67 -11.21
N ALA A 188 8.35 11.00 -12.30
CA ALA A 188 8.23 12.31 -12.95
C ALA A 188 6.83 12.54 -13.55
N ASP A 189 6.18 11.48 -14.05
CA ASP A 189 4.84 11.58 -14.64
C ASP A 189 3.80 11.96 -13.56
N PHE A 190 3.89 11.36 -12.38
CA PHE A 190 3.04 11.71 -11.25
C PHE A 190 3.37 13.09 -10.71
N GLU A 191 4.65 13.45 -10.61
CA GLU A 191 5.07 14.80 -10.21
C GLU A 191 4.45 15.87 -11.10
N GLN A 192 4.48 15.70 -12.42
CA GLN A 192 3.84 16.62 -13.36
C GLN A 192 2.32 16.69 -13.16
N SER A 193 1.67 15.58 -12.81
CA SER A 193 0.21 15.53 -12.63
C SER A 193 -0.29 16.27 -11.38
N VAL A 194 0.57 16.50 -10.39
CA VAL A 194 0.23 17.21 -9.15
C VAL A 194 0.75 18.65 -9.12
N GLN A 195 1.56 19.03 -10.12
CA GLN A 195 2.00 20.40 -10.30
C GLN A 195 0.85 21.31 -10.79
N PRO A 196 0.93 22.62 -10.53
CA PRO A 196 -0.04 23.56 -11.08
C PRO A 196 0.02 23.53 -12.61
N ASP A 197 -1.14 23.66 -13.26
CA ASP A 197 -1.16 24.19 -14.62
C ASP A 197 -0.57 25.60 -14.53
N ASP A 198 0.65 25.78 -15.04
CA ASP A 198 1.22 27.09 -15.31
C ASP A 198 0.36 27.72 -16.42
N GLY A 199 -0.73 28.35 -15.99
CA GLY A 199 -1.70 29.00 -16.87
C GLY A 199 -1.00 29.95 -17.83
N ARG A 200 -0.91 29.53 -19.09
CA ARG A 200 -0.39 30.32 -20.19
C ARG A 200 -1.54 30.91 -21.00
#